data_AF-A0A937RC52-F1
#
_entry.id   AF-A0A937RC52-F1
#
_cell.length_a   1.000
_cell.length_b   1.000
_cell.length_c   1.000
_cell.angle_alpha   90.00
_cell.angle_beta   90.00
_cell.angle_gamma   90.00
#
_symmetry.space_group_name_H-M   'P 1'
#
loop_
_entity.id
_entity.type
_entity.pdbx_description
1 polymer ?
#
loop_
_entity_poly.entity_id
_entity_poly.type
_entity_poly.pdbx_seq_one_letter_code
_entity_poly.pdbx_strand_id
1 'polypeptide(L)'
;MTVTARQLSILAVVALAMAVVTVVLYGVDRTPRTEFEKGALLIQGIDLEKVGKIALKGKDKTLSLVQGARGYTVAESSHYPADTKKINELLIKCLEIRIADKVTTDAANHAELGVKEDAEDATRVQFFSRDAKAEGEAKPLVAFIVGKSAARGGGNYVRLVGEDTVYASEKTVHLTTSPTSYMATEIVNIKKEDVQQVKVQLKDGAYTIARGKDDKAVLQGIPKGKQAKQSDVDSTFDALSWLSFTEVTPLAKADVKWDATYTCQLKPGKHITYVLRLAKKADKHYASILAQGPAPAAIEKARLIRKDASKEELEKKDALLTAADSAADFTAKHKGWAYEVSSWKAEKMRAPLKDLIEDIPKPDEPKEISASHILIAHKGAERADAKVTRTKDEAKKLAEKILKDAKADGADFAALATKHSDGPSKTKGGDLGSFEKGKMHENFEAAAWKLKVNEIIGVVETPFGFHIIKRTK
;
A
#
# COMPACT_ATOMS: atom_id res chain seq x y z
N MET A 1 44.79 -1.27 89.82
CA MET A 1 45.26 -0.45 88.69
C MET A 1 44.14 0.50 88.30
N THR A 2 44.28 1.78 88.60
CA THR A 2 43.30 2.82 88.24
C THR A 2 43.51 3.22 86.79
N VAL A 3 42.57 2.85 85.90
CA VAL A 3 42.60 3.26 84.50
C VAL A 3 42.44 4.77 84.44
N THR A 4 43.44 5.46 83.90
CA THR A 4 43.44 6.92 83.81
C THR A 4 42.52 7.39 82.68
N ALA A 5 41.97 8.61 82.79
CA ALA A 5 41.06 9.17 81.78
C ALA A 5 41.64 9.12 80.35
N ARG A 6 42.97 9.25 80.22
CA ARG A 6 43.70 9.14 78.94
C ARG A 6 43.67 7.73 78.33
N GLN A 7 43.65 6.69 79.16
CA GLN A 7 43.53 5.29 78.71
C GLN A 7 42.10 4.98 78.24
N LEU A 8 41.09 5.57 78.88
CA LEU A 8 39.69 5.50 78.42
C LEU A 8 39.50 6.19 77.07
N SER A 9 40.16 7.33 76.84
CA SER A 9 40.10 8.03 75.54
C SER A 9 40.71 7.20 74.41
N ILE A 10 41.85 6.54 74.65
CA ILE A 10 42.52 5.70 73.66
C ILE A 10 41.66 4.45 73.34
N LEU A 11 41.09 3.81 74.36
CA LEU A 11 40.19 2.66 74.16
C LEU A 11 38.93 3.04 73.39
N ALA A 12 38.35 4.23 73.63
CA ALA A 12 37.20 4.72 72.88
C ALA A 12 37.54 4.99 71.40
N VAL A 13 38.71 5.55 71.10
CA VAL A 13 39.16 5.77 69.72
C VAL A 13 39.45 4.45 69.00
N VAL A 14 40.04 3.46 69.69
CA VAL A 14 40.27 2.12 69.11
C VAL A 14 38.96 1.39 68.87
N ALA A 15 37.99 1.48 69.79
CA ALA A 15 36.66 0.90 69.60
C ALA A 15 35.90 1.57 68.44
N LEU A 16 36.02 2.90 68.29
CA LEU A 16 35.43 3.63 67.16
C LEU A 16 36.12 3.26 65.84
N ALA A 17 37.45 3.14 65.82
CA ALA A 17 38.20 2.71 64.64
C ALA A 17 37.84 1.27 64.25
N MET A 18 37.70 0.36 65.22
CA MET A 18 37.23 -1.01 64.94
C MET A 18 35.78 -1.04 64.48
N ALA A 19 34.89 -0.21 65.02
CA ALA A 19 33.52 -0.10 64.57
C ALA A 19 33.44 0.45 63.13
N VAL A 20 34.25 1.46 62.80
CA VAL A 20 34.36 2.01 61.44
C VAL A 20 34.98 1.00 60.48
N VAL A 21 36.02 0.26 60.87
CA VAL A 21 36.60 -0.82 60.05
C VAL A 21 35.58 -1.95 59.87
N THR A 22 34.80 -2.28 60.89
CA THR A 22 33.72 -3.27 60.77
C THR A 22 32.63 -2.77 59.83
N VAL A 23 32.22 -1.51 59.91
CA VAL A 23 31.22 -0.90 59.00
C VAL A 23 31.78 -0.71 57.58
N VAL A 24 33.09 -0.52 57.40
CA VAL A 24 33.70 -0.44 56.06
C VAL A 24 33.93 -1.83 55.46
N LEU A 25 34.24 -2.84 56.28
CA LEU A 25 34.39 -4.23 55.83
C LEU A 25 33.04 -4.95 55.64
N TYR A 26 31.99 -4.58 56.39
CA TYR A 26 30.66 -5.21 56.34
C TYR A 26 29.55 -4.32 55.78
N GLY A 27 29.75 -3.00 55.66
CA GLY A 27 28.77 -2.04 55.12
C GLY A 27 28.96 -1.70 53.65
N VAL A 28 29.90 -2.35 52.96
CA VAL A 28 29.78 -2.55 51.52
C VAL A 28 28.82 -3.73 51.37
N ASP A 29 27.59 -3.47 50.93
CA ASP A 29 26.67 -4.50 50.44
C ASP A 29 27.33 -5.28 49.29
N ARG A 30 28.14 -6.27 49.64
CA ARG A 30 28.47 -7.43 48.83
C ARG A 30 27.69 -8.60 49.40
N THR A 31 26.37 -8.51 49.45
CA THR A 31 25.59 -9.73 49.31
C THR A 31 25.91 -10.25 47.91
N PRO A 32 26.57 -11.41 47.75
CA PRO A 32 26.54 -12.07 46.46
C PRO A 32 25.05 -12.31 46.20
N ARG A 33 24.48 -11.65 45.17
CA ARG A 33 23.20 -12.11 44.65
C ARG A 33 23.41 -13.59 44.33
N THR A 34 22.61 -14.43 44.97
CA THR A 34 22.63 -15.88 44.87
C THR A 34 22.87 -16.30 43.43
N GLU A 35 23.89 -17.12 43.19
CA GLU A 35 24.09 -17.73 41.88
C GLU A 35 22.80 -18.39 41.45
N PHE A 36 22.28 -18.00 40.28
CA PHE A 36 21.01 -18.52 39.82
C PHE A 36 21.15 -20.00 39.44
N GLU A 37 20.23 -20.81 39.97
CA GLU A 37 20.08 -22.21 39.58
C GLU A 37 19.50 -22.33 38.16
N LYS A 38 19.74 -23.48 37.55
CA LYS A 38 19.14 -23.85 36.26
C LYS A 38 17.61 -23.73 36.32
N GLY A 39 17.02 -23.12 35.29
CA GLY A 39 15.60 -22.85 35.17
C GLY A 39 15.13 -21.56 35.86
N ALA A 40 15.98 -20.90 36.65
CA ALA A 40 15.65 -19.63 37.28
C ALA A 40 15.52 -18.50 36.25
N LEU A 41 14.68 -17.51 36.56
CA LEU A 41 14.58 -16.29 35.76
C LEU A 41 15.79 -15.39 36.00
N LEU A 42 16.34 -14.84 34.91
CA LEU A 42 17.45 -13.88 34.95
C LEU A 42 17.05 -12.60 35.69
N ILE A 43 15.82 -12.12 35.48
CA ILE A 43 15.27 -10.96 36.18
C ILE A 43 14.29 -11.44 37.23
N GLN A 44 14.50 -11.03 38.48
CA GLN A 44 13.65 -11.39 39.61
C GLN A 44 13.18 -10.14 40.35
N GLY A 45 11.92 -10.12 40.76
CA GLY A 45 11.38 -9.09 41.67
C GLY A 45 11.25 -7.68 41.08
N ILE A 46 11.22 -7.52 39.75
CA ILE A 46 10.93 -6.21 39.14
C ILE A 46 9.46 -5.86 39.26
N ASP A 47 9.18 -4.68 39.80
CA ASP A 47 7.86 -4.08 39.87
C ASP A 47 7.60 -3.28 38.58
N LEU A 48 6.80 -3.88 37.68
CA LEU A 48 6.51 -3.29 36.37
C LEU A 48 5.71 -1.99 36.46
N GLU A 49 4.96 -1.76 37.54
CA GLU A 49 4.18 -0.52 37.70
C GLU A 49 5.09 0.68 37.97
N LYS A 50 6.29 0.44 38.49
CA LYS A 50 7.31 1.46 38.72
C LYS A 50 8.15 1.74 37.48
N VAL A 51 8.08 0.93 36.44
CA VAL A 51 8.86 1.15 35.22
C VAL A 51 8.24 2.32 34.45
N GLY A 52 9.01 3.41 34.30
CA GLY A 52 8.61 4.58 33.51
C GLY A 52 9.32 4.69 32.16
N LYS A 53 10.45 3.97 31.98
CA LYS A 53 11.18 3.93 30.72
C LYS A 53 11.83 2.57 30.50
N ILE A 54 11.77 2.08 29.26
CA ILE A 54 12.48 0.90 28.78
C ILE A 54 13.40 1.35 27.65
N ALA A 55 14.71 1.17 27.80
CA ALA A 55 15.69 1.51 26.78
C ALA A 55 16.35 0.23 26.27
N LEU A 56 16.37 0.08 24.95
CA LEU A 56 17.11 -0.97 24.26
C LEU A 56 18.17 -0.32 23.38
N LYS A 57 19.41 -0.79 23.47
CA LYS A 57 20.51 -0.40 22.60
C LYS A 57 21.05 -1.66 21.92
N GLY A 58 20.93 -1.73 20.61
CA GLY A 58 21.61 -2.73 19.78
C GLY A 58 22.74 -2.08 19.00
N LYS A 59 23.20 -2.77 17.95
CA LYS A 59 24.32 -2.33 17.10
C LYS A 59 24.13 -0.95 16.47
N ASP A 60 23.09 -0.81 15.65
CA ASP A 60 22.88 0.40 14.83
C ASP A 60 21.70 1.25 15.29
N LYS A 61 20.88 0.73 16.20
CA LYS A 61 19.60 1.33 16.58
C LYS A 61 19.39 1.32 18.08
N THR A 62 18.77 2.39 18.54
CA THR A 62 18.25 2.53 19.90
C THR A 62 16.74 2.63 19.87
N LEU A 63 16.13 2.15 20.94
CA LEU A 63 14.72 2.28 21.22
C LEU A 63 14.56 2.80 22.64
N SER A 64 13.76 3.84 22.81
CA SER A 64 13.40 4.39 24.11
C SER A 64 11.88 4.46 24.21
N LEU A 65 11.32 3.55 24.99
CA LEU A 65 9.91 3.53 25.33
C LEU A 65 9.72 4.31 26.63
N VAL A 66 8.96 5.40 26.57
CA VAL A 66 8.75 6.30 27.72
C VAL A 66 7.27 6.35 28.07
N GLN A 67 6.94 6.11 29.33
CA GLN A 67 5.58 6.17 29.85
C GLN A 67 5.02 7.59 29.67
N GLY A 68 3.94 7.72 28.90
CA GLY A 68 3.15 8.93 28.75
C GLY A 68 1.80 8.82 29.47
N ALA A 69 0.91 9.80 29.25
CA ALA A 69 -0.40 9.86 29.89
C ALA A 69 -1.35 8.70 29.54
N ARG A 70 -1.17 8.07 28.37
CA ARG A 70 -2.04 7.02 27.83
C ARG A 70 -1.30 5.71 27.53
N GLY A 71 -0.16 5.49 28.19
CA GLY A 71 0.73 4.34 27.95
C GLY A 71 2.08 4.77 27.38
N TYR A 72 2.87 3.81 26.91
CA TYR A 72 4.21 4.06 26.40
C TYR A 72 4.22 4.81 25.06
N THR A 73 5.25 5.62 24.87
CA THR A 73 5.53 6.37 23.65
C THR A 73 6.94 6.05 23.15
N VAL A 74 7.16 6.13 21.85
CA VAL A 74 8.46 5.90 21.22
C VAL A 74 9.20 7.22 21.08
N ALA A 75 10.24 7.44 21.89
CA ALA A 75 10.91 8.75 21.96
C ALA A 75 11.54 9.15 20.63
N GLU A 76 12.16 8.19 19.94
CA GLU A 76 12.80 8.38 18.63
C GLU A 76 11.79 8.77 17.54
N SER A 77 10.50 8.51 17.74
CA SER A 77 9.40 8.88 16.83
C SER A 77 8.58 10.05 17.35
N SER A 78 9.24 11.06 17.95
CA SER A 78 8.58 12.24 18.54
C SER A 78 7.50 11.89 19.58
N HIS A 79 7.75 10.87 20.40
CA HIS A 79 6.78 10.34 21.37
C HIS A 79 5.47 9.84 20.74
N TYR A 80 5.54 9.26 19.54
CA TYR A 80 4.39 8.58 18.96
C TYR A 80 3.91 7.44 19.88
N PRO A 81 2.58 7.25 20.06
CA PRO A 81 2.05 6.18 20.90
C PRO A 81 2.55 4.80 20.46
N ALA A 82 3.10 4.05 21.42
CA ALA A 82 3.50 2.68 21.18
C ALA A 82 2.28 1.74 21.17
N ASP A 83 2.41 0.62 20.47
CA ASP A 83 1.41 -0.44 20.46
C ASP A 83 1.51 -1.29 21.73
N THR A 84 0.49 -1.23 22.57
CA THR A 84 0.45 -1.91 23.87
C THR A 84 0.73 -3.40 23.78
N LYS A 85 0.24 -4.09 22.73
CA LYS A 85 0.47 -5.53 22.57
C LYS A 85 1.96 -5.80 22.38
N LYS A 86 2.62 -4.99 21.54
CA LYS A 86 4.05 -5.14 21.25
C LYS A 86 4.95 -4.80 22.45
N ILE A 87 4.51 -3.86 23.29
CA ILE A 87 5.17 -3.57 24.57
C ILE A 87 5.07 -4.76 25.52
N ASN A 88 3.88 -5.34 25.66
CA ASN A 88 3.68 -6.54 26.49
C ASN A 88 4.52 -7.73 25.98
N GLU A 89 4.58 -7.94 24.67
CA GLU A 89 5.44 -8.97 24.07
C GLU A 89 6.92 -8.75 24.39
N LEU A 90 7.41 -7.51 24.36
CA LEU A 90 8.78 -7.18 24.76
C LEU A 90 9.02 -7.45 26.25
N LEU A 91 8.09 -7.03 27.12
CA LEU A 91 8.19 -7.27 28.57
C LEU A 91 8.29 -8.76 28.87
N ILE A 92 7.39 -9.57 28.29
CA ILE A 92 7.40 -11.03 28.45
C ILE A 92 8.74 -11.61 27.98
N LYS A 93 9.22 -11.22 26.79
CA LYS A 93 10.52 -11.69 26.25
C LYS A 93 11.72 -11.33 27.14
N CYS A 94 11.66 -10.23 27.88
CA CYS A 94 12.71 -9.83 28.81
C CYS A 94 12.61 -10.58 30.14
N LEU A 95 11.41 -10.71 30.68
CA LEU A 95 11.19 -11.28 32.01
C LEU A 95 11.21 -12.81 32.04
N GLU A 96 10.92 -13.47 30.92
CA GLU A 96 10.92 -14.93 30.82
C GLU A 96 12.27 -15.53 30.40
N ILE A 97 13.35 -14.72 30.39
CA ILE A 97 14.69 -15.24 30.13
C ILE A 97 15.08 -16.18 31.28
N ARG A 98 15.07 -17.49 30.98
CA ARG A 98 15.49 -18.55 31.91
C ARG A 98 16.95 -18.91 31.70
N ILE A 99 17.62 -19.19 32.80
CA ILE A 99 19.02 -19.58 32.84
C ILE A 99 19.12 -21.09 32.58
N ALA A 100 19.87 -21.47 31.55
CA ALA A 100 20.21 -22.85 31.28
C ALA A 100 21.38 -23.30 32.16
N ASP A 101 22.52 -22.62 32.00
CA ASP A 101 23.77 -22.97 32.67
C ASP A 101 24.59 -21.71 32.96
N LYS A 102 25.38 -21.74 34.03
CA LYS A 102 26.41 -20.75 34.32
C LYS A 102 27.60 -20.99 33.38
N VAL A 103 28.08 -19.92 32.74
CA VAL A 103 29.14 -20.02 31.72
C VAL A 103 30.49 -19.62 32.31
N THR A 104 30.59 -18.45 32.93
CA THR A 104 31.84 -17.94 33.51
C THR A 104 31.58 -16.81 34.48
N THR A 105 32.51 -16.56 35.40
CA THR A 105 32.56 -15.37 36.27
C THR A 105 33.80 -14.51 35.98
N ASP A 106 34.63 -14.91 35.01
CA ASP A 106 35.83 -14.18 34.63
C ASP A 106 35.48 -13.14 33.55
N ALA A 107 35.62 -11.87 33.92
CA ALA A 107 35.34 -10.72 33.08
C ALA A 107 36.17 -10.66 31.79
N ALA A 108 37.33 -11.33 31.74
CA ALA A 108 38.14 -11.45 30.53
C ALA A 108 37.35 -12.08 29.36
N ASN A 109 36.40 -12.95 29.66
CA ASN A 109 35.58 -13.65 28.66
C ASN A 109 34.44 -12.79 28.09
N HIS A 110 34.10 -11.65 28.70
CA HIS A 110 32.92 -10.87 28.30
C HIS A 110 32.98 -10.39 26.85
N ALA A 111 34.17 -10.07 26.35
CA ALA A 111 34.37 -9.60 24.97
C ALA A 111 34.04 -10.70 23.95
N GLU A 112 34.57 -11.91 24.18
CA GLU A 112 34.36 -13.04 23.29
C GLU A 112 32.89 -13.44 23.23
N LEU A 113 32.21 -13.45 24.38
CA LEU A 113 30.79 -13.81 24.52
C LEU A 113 29.84 -12.70 24.06
N GLY A 114 30.35 -11.49 23.78
CA GLY A 114 29.55 -10.34 23.37
C GLY A 114 28.63 -9.82 24.46
N VAL A 115 29.06 -9.85 25.72
CA VAL A 115 28.27 -9.37 26.88
C VAL A 115 28.92 -8.17 27.59
N LYS A 116 29.88 -7.50 26.94
CA LYS A 116 30.37 -6.19 27.42
C LYS A 116 29.30 -5.11 27.22
N GLU A 117 29.32 -4.09 28.09
CA GLU A 117 28.36 -2.98 28.02
C GLU A 117 28.49 -2.13 26.75
N ASP A 118 29.68 -2.11 26.16
CA ASP A 118 30.05 -1.42 24.93
C ASP A 118 30.15 -2.36 23.72
N ALA A 119 29.78 -3.64 23.85
CA ALA A 119 29.82 -4.59 22.75
C ALA A 119 28.85 -4.18 21.63
N GLU A 120 29.36 -4.00 20.42
CA GLU A 120 28.58 -3.61 19.25
C GLU A 120 27.53 -4.66 18.86
N ASP A 121 27.84 -5.94 19.07
CA ASP A 121 26.99 -7.06 18.66
C ASP A 121 25.97 -7.46 19.73
N ALA A 122 25.89 -6.71 20.84
CA ALA A 122 25.03 -7.01 21.96
C ALA A 122 23.76 -6.16 21.96
N THR A 123 22.70 -6.70 22.55
CA THR A 123 21.51 -5.91 22.89
C THR A 123 21.49 -5.63 24.39
N ARG A 124 21.69 -4.38 24.77
CA ARG A 124 21.53 -3.92 26.15
C ARG A 124 20.10 -3.49 26.39
N VAL A 125 19.50 -3.96 27.47
CA VAL A 125 18.15 -3.61 27.91
C VAL A 125 18.22 -2.98 29.29
N GLN A 126 17.51 -1.87 29.48
CA GLN A 126 17.48 -1.13 30.74
C GLN A 126 16.06 -0.69 31.08
N PHE A 127 15.64 -0.95 32.31
CA PHE A 127 14.38 -0.50 32.88
C PHE A 127 14.66 0.60 33.89
N PHE A 128 14.00 1.74 33.75
CA PHE A 128 14.16 2.87 34.67
C PHE A 128 12.86 3.14 35.40
N SER A 129 12.99 3.59 36.65
CA SER A 129 11.85 4.02 37.47
C SER A 129 11.15 5.21 36.84
N ARG A 130 9.84 5.33 37.07
CA ARG A 130 9.04 6.51 36.74
C ARG A 130 9.51 7.77 37.47
N ASP A 131 10.09 7.59 38.66
CA ASP A 131 10.59 8.70 39.49
C ASP A 131 12.03 9.08 39.18
N ALA A 132 12.67 8.39 38.22
CA ALA A 132 14.00 8.75 37.75
C ALA A 132 13.96 10.18 37.18
N LYS A 133 14.71 11.10 37.80
CA LYS A 133 14.90 12.46 37.27
C LYS A 133 15.43 12.38 35.83
N ALA A 134 14.90 13.22 34.96
CA ALA A 134 15.29 13.26 33.55
C ALA A 134 16.79 13.61 33.41
N GLU A 135 17.45 12.84 32.54
CA GLU A 135 18.82 12.99 32.02
C GLU A 135 20.00 12.57 32.91
N GLY A 136 20.92 11.79 32.29
CA GLY A 136 22.31 11.61 32.73
C GLY A 136 22.63 10.35 33.55
N GLU A 137 22.01 10.19 34.73
CA GLU A 137 22.58 9.33 35.79
C GLU A 137 21.56 8.48 36.55
N ALA A 138 20.34 8.33 36.03
CA ALA A 138 19.34 7.49 36.67
C ALA A 138 19.78 6.02 36.65
N LYS A 139 20.11 5.48 37.83
CA LYS A 139 20.42 4.05 37.99
C LYS A 139 19.22 3.22 37.52
N PRO A 140 19.38 2.29 36.57
CA PRO A 140 18.29 1.44 36.12
C PRO A 140 17.83 0.53 37.27
N LEU A 141 16.52 0.23 37.31
CA LEU A 141 15.92 -0.77 38.19
C LEU A 141 16.52 -2.15 37.91
N VAL A 142 16.64 -2.47 36.62
CA VAL A 142 17.38 -3.63 36.12
C VAL A 142 18.00 -3.28 34.79
N ALA A 143 19.20 -3.78 34.55
CA ALA A 143 19.87 -3.69 33.27
C ALA A 143 20.57 -5.01 32.98
N PHE A 144 20.45 -5.47 31.74
CA PHE A 144 21.06 -6.73 31.31
C PHE A 144 21.48 -6.64 29.84
N ILE A 145 22.31 -7.58 29.43
CA ILE A 145 22.88 -7.65 28.09
C ILE A 145 22.57 -9.04 27.52
N VAL A 146 22.09 -9.06 26.29
CA VAL A 146 21.96 -10.26 25.46
C VAL A 146 23.09 -10.22 24.44
N GLY A 147 24.02 -11.15 24.56
CA GLY A 147 25.17 -11.30 23.67
C GLY A 147 24.96 -12.35 22.59
N LYS A 148 26.08 -12.94 22.15
CA LYS A 148 26.11 -13.92 21.06
C LYS A 148 25.31 -15.18 21.42
N SER A 149 24.97 -15.97 20.40
CA SER A 149 24.36 -17.28 20.59
C SER A 149 25.29 -18.20 21.39
N ALA A 150 24.72 -18.96 22.33
CA ALA A 150 25.51 -19.88 23.13
C ALA A 150 25.88 -21.13 22.32
N ALA A 151 27.03 -21.74 22.65
CA ALA A 151 27.47 -22.97 22.01
C ALA A 151 26.47 -24.14 22.23
N ARG A 152 26.50 -25.14 21.36
CA ARG A 152 25.69 -26.38 21.41
C ARG A 152 24.17 -26.21 21.25
N GLY A 153 23.71 -25.14 20.59
CA GLY A 153 22.30 -24.95 20.24
C GLY A 153 21.42 -24.43 21.38
N GLY A 154 22.02 -24.02 22.50
CA GLY A 154 21.34 -23.28 23.57
C GLY A 154 21.32 -21.78 23.26
N GLY A 155 20.36 -21.04 23.82
CA GLY A 155 19.96 -19.67 23.47
C GLY A 155 21.07 -18.63 23.27
N ASN A 156 21.21 -17.69 24.19
CA ASN A 156 22.16 -16.57 24.12
C ASN A 156 22.97 -16.48 25.40
N TYR A 157 24.18 -15.92 25.32
CA TYR A 157 24.87 -15.45 26.51
C TYR A 157 24.16 -14.23 27.08
N VAL A 158 23.85 -14.26 28.37
CA VAL A 158 23.16 -13.17 29.07
C VAL A 158 23.90 -12.80 30.34
N ARG A 159 23.92 -11.50 30.66
CA ARG A 159 24.61 -10.95 31.83
C ARG A 159 23.83 -9.79 32.44
N LEU A 160 23.69 -9.78 33.76
CA LEU A 160 23.20 -8.62 34.50
C LEU A 160 24.29 -7.54 34.54
N VAL A 161 23.93 -6.29 34.24
CA VAL A 161 24.85 -5.16 34.30
C VAL A 161 25.28 -4.92 35.74
N GLY A 162 26.58 -4.75 35.97
CA GLY A 162 27.19 -4.66 37.30
C GLY A 162 27.63 -6.01 37.91
N GLU A 163 27.39 -7.13 37.21
CA GLU A 163 27.82 -8.46 37.63
C GLU A 163 28.80 -9.06 36.61
N ASP A 164 29.76 -9.85 37.08
CA ASP A 164 30.74 -10.54 36.22
C ASP A 164 30.23 -11.89 35.70
N THR A 165 29.22 -12.46 36.36
CA THR A 165 28.67 -13.77 36.02
C THR A 165 27.90 -13.73 34.70
N VAL A 166 28.29 -14.59 33.77
CA VAL A 166 27.61 -14.81 32.49
C VAL A 166 26.87 -16.14 32.54
N TYR A 167 25.64 -16.13 32.06
CA TYR A 167 24.79 -17.30 31.92
C TYR A 167 24.50 -17.58 30.44
N ALA A 168 24.15 -18.81 30.12
CA ALA A 168 23.47 -19.14 28.86
C ALA A 168 21.96 -19.18 29.12
N SER A 169 21.15 -18.64 28.22
CA SER A 169 19.69 -18.75 28.30
C SER A 169 19.19 -20.09 27.73
N GLU A 170 18.08 -20.60 28.27
CA GLU A 170 17.44 -21.84 27.80
C GLU A 170 16.98 -21.74 26.34
N LYS A 171 16.50 -20.56 25.94
CA LYS A 171 15.98 -20.28 24.60
C LYS A 171 16.64 -19.05 24.02
N THR A 172 16.67 -18.97 22.69
CA THR A 172 17.15 -17.79 21.98
C THR A 172 16.29 -16.57 22.31
N VAL A 173 16.96 -15.48 22.69
CA VAL A 173 16.33 -14.23 23.10
C VAL A 173 16.33 -13.27 21.91
N HIS A 174 15.17 -13.10 21.30
CA HIS A 174 14.99 -12.22 20.13
C HIS A 174 14.35 -10.88 20.52
N LEU A 175 15.18 -9.85 20.60
CA LEU A 175 14.77 -8.47 20.86
C LEU A 175 15.01 -7.61 19.61
N THR A 176 14.09 -6.68 19.34
CA THR A 176 14.24 -5.70 18.26
C THR A 176 14.45 -4.32 18.86
N THR A 177 15.37 -3.56 18.28
CA THR A 177 15.68 -2.18 18.68
C THR A 177 15.10 -1.16 17.70
N SER A 178 14.29 -1.60 16.73
CA SER A 178 13.70 -0.69 15.74
C SER A 178 12.47 0.02 16.32
N PRO A 179 12.44 1.37 16.36
CA PRO A 179 11.28 2.15 16.82
C PRO A 179 9.96 1.73 16.16
N THR A 180 9.97 1.52 14.83
CA THR A 180 8.80 1.09 14.04
C THR A 180 8.24 -0.26 14.44
N SER A 181 9.06 -1.16 15.01
CA SER A 181 8.57 -2.44 15.51
C SER A 181 7.56 -2.26 16.63
N TYR A 182 7.58 -1.15 17.36
CA TYR A 182 6.71 -0.88 18.52
C TYR A 182 5.57 0.07 18.23
N MET A 183 5.36 0.45 16.97
CA MET A 183 4.26 1.33 16.56
C MET A 183 3.22 0.55 15.76
N ALA A 184 1.97 1.00 15.80
CA ALA A 184 0.95 0.61 14.83
C ALA A 184 1.14 1.44 13.56
N THR A 185 1.89 0.89 12.60
CA THR A 185 2.30 1.59 11.37
C THR A 185 1.24 1.58 10.27
N GLU A 186 0.26 0.67 10.34
CA GLU A 186 -0.93 0.74 9.51
C GLU A 186 -1.81 1.91 9.97
N ILE A 187 -2.02 2.87 9.06
CA ILE A 187 -2.88 4.04 9.28
C ILE A 187 -4.33 3.59 9.10
N VAL A 188 -4.64 3.01 7.95
CA VAL A 188 -5.99 2.58 7.58
C VAL A 188 -5.92 1.49 6.51
N ASN A 189 -6.88 0.57 6.53
CA ASN A 189 -7.03 -0.45 5.51
C ASN A 189 -8.49 -0.53 5.07
N ILE A 190 -8.86 0.24 4.05
CA ILE A 190 -10.22 0.25 3.48
C ILE A 190 -10.29 -0.70 2.31
N LYS A 191 -11.21 -1.66 2.38
CA LYS A 191 -11.43 -2.58 1.28
C LYS A 191 -12.15 -1.88 0.12
N LYS A 192 -11.74 -2.18 -1.12
CA LYS A 192 -12.31 -1.58 -2.33
C LYS A 192 -13.84 -1.65 -2.36
N GLU A 193 -14.44 -2.76 -1.93
CA GLU A 193 -15.88 -2.99 -1.90
C GLU A 193 -16.64 -2.05 -0.95
N ASP A 194 -15.99 -1.49 0.07
CA ASP A 194 -16.60 -0.55 1.02
C ASP A 194 -16.54 0.90 0.53
N VAL A 195 -15.71 1.21 -0.48
CA VAL A 195 -15.57 2.56 -1.05
C VAL A 195 -16.77 2.89 -1.93
N GLN A 196 -17.44 4.02 -1.68
CA GLN A 196 -18.53 4.53 -2.53
C GLN A 196 -18.00 5.52 -3.56
N GLN A 197 -17.15 6.43 -3.12
CA GLN A 197 -16.72 7.57 -3.92
C GLN A 197 -15.35 8.06 -3.44
N VAL A 198 -14.52 8.43 -4.40
CA VAL A 198 -13.26 9.11 -4.18
C VAL A 198 -13.29 10.45 -4.91
N LYS A 199 -12.94 11.52 -4.21
CA LYS A 199 -12.71 12.84 -4.79
C LYS A 199 -11.26 13.22 -4.61
N VAL A 200 -10.60 13.58 -5.71
CA VAL A 200 -9.23 14.07 -5.71
C VAL A 200 -9.25 15.54 -6.10
N GLN A 201 -8.64 16.35 -5.25
CA GLN A 201 -8.47 17.79 -5.45
C GLN A 201 -6.96 18.08 -5.51
N LEU A 202 -6.50 18.59 -6.64
CA LEU A 202 -5.14 19.07 -6.87
C LEU A 202 -5.17 20.59 -7.06
N LYS A 203 -3.99 21.21 -7.20
CA LYS A 203 -3.88 22.64 -7.57
C LYS A 203 -4.53 22.93 -8.93
N ASP A 204 -4.34 22.03 -9.89
CA ASP A 204 -4.69 22.26 -11.30
C ASP A 204 -6.03 21.65 -11.71
N GLY A 205 -6.82 21.16 -10.74
CA GLY A 205 -8.14 20.61 -11.01
C GLY A 205 -8.64 19.63 -9.95
N ALA A 206 -9.86 19.16 -10.16
CA ALA A 206 -10.51 18.17 -9.32
C ALA A 206 -11.24 17.16 -10.19
N TYR A 207 -11.34 15.93 -9.71
CA TYR A 207 -12.17 14.90 -10.34
C TYR A 207 -12.75 13.96 -9.28
N THR A 208 -13.76 13.21 -9.71
CA THR A 208 -14.48 12.27 -8.87
C THR A 208 -14.50 10.91 -9.55
N ILE A 209 -14.21 9.87 -8.78
CA ILE A 209 -14.46 8.48 -9.14
C ILE A 209 -15.57 7.99 -8.23
N ALA A 210 -16.66 7.49 -8.79
CA ALA A 210 -17.79 6.98 -8.03
C ALA A 210 -18.12 5.56 -8.46
N ARG A 211 -18.67 4.79 -7.54
CA ARG A 211 -19.19 3.46 -7.84
C ARG A 211 -20.38 3.54 -8.81
N GLY A 212 -20.26 2.86 -9.94
CA GLY A 212 -21.27 2.74 -10.98
C GLY A 212 -22.35 1.69 -10.67
N LYS A 213 -23.27 1.50 -11.61
CA LYS A 213 -24.39 0.54 -11.47
C LYS A 213 -23.94 -0.92 -11.42
N ASP A 214 -22.79 -1.24 -12.02
CA ASP A 214 -22.18 -2.57 -12.03
C ASP A 214 -21.17 -2.77 -10.89
N ASP A 215 -21.23 -1.93 -9.85
CA ASP A 215 -20.34 -1.96 -8.69
C ASP A 215 -18.85 -1.66 -9.04
N LYS A 216 -18.57 -1.15 -10.25
CA LYS A 216 -17.20 -0.75 -10.67
C LYS A 216 -16.92 0.72 -10.40
N ALA A 217 -15.64 1.07 -10.32
CA ALA A 217 -15.19 2.45 -10.20
C ALA A 217 -15.31 3.17 -11.55
N VAL A 218 -16.09 4.26 -11.59
CA VAL A 218 -16.36 5.06 -12.79
C VAL A 218 -15.86 6.48 -12.60
N LEU A 219 -14.96 6.92 -13.47
CA LEU A 219 -14.48 8.29 -13.51
C LEU A 219 -15.57 9.22 -14.08
N GLN A 220 -15.87 10.30 -13.36
CA GLN A 220 -16.88 11.28 -13.76
C GLN A 220 -16.27 12.42 -14.58
N GLY A 221 -17.02 12.95 -15.55
CA GLY A 221 -16.64 14.16 -16.28
C GLY A 221 -15.49 13.97 -17.30
N ILE A 222 -15.41 12.80 -17.94
CA ILE A 222 -14.39 12.51 -18.95
C ILE A 222 -14.56 13.45 -20.16
N PRO A 223 -13.49 14.14 -20.62
CA PRO A 223 -13.56 15.00 -21.80
C PRO A 223 -13.98 14.26 -23.07
N LYS A 224 -14.67 14.95 -23.99
CA LYS A 224 -15.09 14.37 -25.28
C LYS A 224 -13.88 13.85 -26.06
N GLY A 225 -14.00 12.65 -26.62
CA GLY A 225 -12.94 11.99 -27.41
C GLY A 225 -11.92 11.19 -26.58
N LYS A 226 -12.04 11.21 -25.25
CA LYS A 226 -11.24 10.39 -24.33
C LYS A 226 -12.11 9.29 -23.70
N GLN A 227 -11.46 8.26 -23.19
CA GLN A 227 -12.07 7.24 -22.33
C GLN A 227 -11.28 7.10 -21.02
N ALA A 228 -11.87 6.45 -20.03
CA ALA A 228 -11.19 6.15 -18.77
C ALA A 228 -10.11 5.10 -19.00
N LYS A 229 -8.91 5.36 -18.48
CA LYS A 229 -7.87 4.35 -18.33
C LYS A 229 -8.16 3.54 -17.07
N GLN A 230 -8.94 2.47 -17.23
CA GLN A 230 -9.61 1.79 -16.12
C GLN A 230 -8.64 1.30 -15.02
N SER A 231 -7.44 0.85 -15.37
CA SER A 231 -6.44 0.39 -14.39
C SER A 231 -5.98 1.49 -13.43
N ASP A 232 -5.80 2.72 -13.93
CA ASP A 232 -5.42 3.88 -13.11
C ASP A 232 -6.60 4.43 -12.30
N VAL A 233 -7.82 4.36 -12.85
CA VAL A 233 -9.06 4.65 -12.11
C VAL A 233 -9.21 3.69 -10.93
N ASP A 234 -9.09 2.39 -11.15
CA ASP A 234 -9.21 1.37 -10.11
C ASP A 234 -8.12 1.51 -9.02
N SER A 235 -6.88 1.77 -9.43
CA SER A 235 -5.76 1.97 -8.50
C SER A 235 -5.94 3.23 -7.64
N THR A 236 -6.49 4.30 -8.23
CA THR A 236 -6.79 5.54 -7.50
C THR A 236 -7.95 5.35 -6.53
N PHE A 237 -8.97 4.57 -6.93
CA PHE A 237 -10.15 4.29 -6.12
C PHE A 237 -9.83 3.40 -4.89
N ASP A 238 -8.87 2.48 -5.02
CA ASP A 238 -8.42 1.55 -3.96
C ASP A 238 -7.21 2.05 -3.15
N ALA A 239 -6.86 3.33 -3.29
CA ALA A 239 -5.60 3.83 -2.74
C ALA A 239 -5.50 3.76 -1.19
N LEU A 240 -6.62 3.70 -0.46
CA LEU A 240 -6.64 3.57 1.01
C LEU A 240 -6.56 2.13 1.54
N SER A 241 -6.49 1.12 0.66
CA SER A 241 -6.23 -0.25 1.07
C SER A 241 -4.78 -0.37 1.60
N TRP A 242 -4.57 -0.91 2.80
CA TRP A 242 -3.26 -1.03 3.48
C TRP A 242 -2.38 0.24 3.43
N LEU A 243 -2.94 1.41 3.75
CA LEU A 243 -2.13 2.62 3.89
C LEU A 243 -1.33 2.56 5.19
N SER A 244 0.00 2.63 5.08
CA SER A 244 0.94 2.61 6.20
C SER A 244 1.98 3.72 6.09
N PHE A 245 2.72 3.94 7.17
CA PHE A 245 3.81 4.92 7.22
C PHE A 245 5.15 4.30 7.58
N THR A 246 6.22 4.95 7.12
CA THR A 246 7.61 4.63 7.47
C THR A 246 8.11 5.53 8.61
N GLU A 247 7.77 6.81 8.55
CA GLU A 247 8.10 7.81 9.56
C GLU A 247 6.88 8.64 9.95
N VAL A 248 6.95 9.25 11.13
CA VAL A 248 5.88 10.09 11.69
C VAL A 248 6.47 11.31 12.38
N THR A 249 5.82 12.45 12.19
CA THR A 249 6.23 13.73 12.77
C THR A 249 4.99 14.49 13.26
N PRO A 250 5.06 15.24 14.37
CA PRO A 250 3.96 16.11 14.77
C PRO A 250 3.58 17.05 13.62
N LEU A 251 2.28 17.15 13.33
CA LEU A 251 1.77 17.94 12.20
C LEU A 251 2.24 19.39 12.25
N ALA A 252 2.32 19.98 13.45
CA ALA A 252 2.80 21.34 13.66
C ALA A 252 4.30 21.54 13.33
N LYS A 253 5.09 20.46 13.30
CA LYS A 253 6.51 20.47 12.94
C LYS A 253 6.76 20.00 11.50
N ALA A 254 5.71 19.62 10.77
CA ALA A 254 5.84 19.14 9.40
C ALA A 254 6.09 20.31 8.44
N ASP A 255 7.34 20.45 7.99
CA ASP A 255 7.73 21.45 6.99
C ASP A 255 7.44 20.97 5.56
N VAL A 256 6.15 20.93 5.20
CA VAL A 256 5.66 20.51 3.88
C VAL A 256 4.50 21.38 3.39
N LYS A 257 4.40 21.56 2.07
CA LYS A 257 3.28 22.28 1.44
C LYS A 257 2.16 21.30 1.07
N TRP A 258 1.10 21.29 1.87
CA TRP A 258 -0.13 20.53 1.59
C TRP A 258 -0.84 21.11 0.37
N ASP A 259 -0.84 20.38 -0.74
CA ASP A 259 -1.32 20.88 -2.04
C ASP A 259 -2.23 19.92 -2.79
N ALA A 260 -2.62 18.82 -2.16
CA ALA A 260 -3.67 17.95 -2.65
C ALA A 260 -4.53 17.43 -1.50
N THR A 261 -5.80 17.16 -1.81
CA THR A 261 -6.74 16.50 -0.91
C THR A 261 -7.30 15.27 -1.60
N TYR A 262 -7.30 14.14 -0.89
CA TYR A 262 -7.95 12.91 -1.30
C TYR A 262 -9.04 12.59 -0.29
N THR A 263 -10.28 12.53 -0.76
CA THR A 263 -11.46 12.23 0.07
C THR A 263 -12.03 10.89 -0.36
N CYS A 264 -12.13 9.95 0.56
CA CYS A 264 -12.74 8.64 0.35
C CYS A 264 -13.99 8.51 1.21
N GLN A 265 -15.13 8.48 0.55
CA GLN A 265 -16.42 8.24 1.18
C GLN A 265 -16.76 6.75 1.09
N LEU A 266 -17.10 6.14 2.23
CA LEU A 266 -17.55 4.76 2.29
C LEU A 266 -19.03 4.63 1.87
N LYS A 267 -19.46 3.40 1.61
CA LYS A 267 -20.85 3.04 1.31
C LYS A 267 -21.82 3.63 2.35
N PRO A 268 -23.06 3.99 1.96
CA PRO A 268 -24.01 4.67 2.84
C PRO A 268 -24.19 4.03 4.22
N GLY A 269 -24.15 2.69 4.34
CA GLY A 269 -24.29 1.99 5.64
C GLY A 269 -23.07 2.06 6.56
N LYS A 270 -21.93 2.57 6.10
CA LYS A 270 -20.70 2.72 6.91
C LYS A 270 -20.57 4.12 7.51
N HIS A 271 -21.21 5.12 6.91
CA HIS A 271 -21.27 6.51 7.42
C HIS A 271 -19.93 7.21 7.73
N ILE A 272 -18.81 6.76 7.16
CA ILE A 272 -17.49 7.37 7.37
C ILE A 272 -16.95 7.94 6.05
N THR A 273 -16.33 9.11 6.14
CA THR A 273 -15.53 9.73 5.07
C THR A 273 -14.12 10.00 5.57
N TYR A 274 -13.11 9.43 4.92
CA TYR A 274 -11.70 9.74 5.19
C TYR A 274 -11.26 10.93 4.36
N VAL A 275 -10.57 11.87 4.99
CA VAL A 275 -10.04 13.09 4.33
C VAL A 275 -8.54 13.14 4.56
N LEU A 276 -7.79 13.01 3.48
CA LEU A 276 -6.34 13.06 3.48
C LEU A 276 -5.89 14.40 2.88
N ARG A 277 -5.01 15.11 3.59
CA ARG A 277 -4.17 16.16 3.03
C ARG A 277 -2.85 15.54 2.63
N LEU A 278 -2.40 15.82 1.41
CA LEU A 278 -1.23 15.20 0.82
C LEU A 278 -0.20 16.28 0.43
N ALA A 279 1.07 15.95 0.61
CA ALA A 279 2.19 16.78 0.19
C ALA A 279 3.30 15.91 -0.40
N LYS A 280 4.13 16.51 -1.25
CA LYS A 280 5.39 15.93 -1.74
C LYS A 280 6.52 16.91 -1.43
N LYS A 281 7.63 16.41 -0.88
CA LYS A 281 8.85 17.19 -0.65
C LYS A 281 10.04 16.33 -1.07
N ALA A 282 10.78 16.79 -2.08
CA ALA A 282 11.73 15.95 -2.81
C ALA A 282 11.06 14.64 -3.26
N ASP A 283 11.64 13.48 -2.92
CA ASP A 283 11.13 12.16 -3.29
C ASP A 283 10.20 11.54 -2.24
N LYS A 284 10.00 12.25 -1.12
CA LYS A 284 9.17 11.79 0.00
C LYS A 284 7.73 12.29 -0.13
N HIS A 285 6.81 11.44 0.28
CA HIS A 285 5.38 11.71 0.25
C HIS A 285 4.81 11.74 1.66
N TYR A 286 3.97 12.74 1.93
CA TYR A 286 3.41 12.98 3.24
C TYR A 286 1.90 12.99 3.21
N ALA A 287 1.28 12.43 4.25
CA ALA A 287 -0.15 12.43 4.46
C ALA A 287 -0.51 12.88 5.88
N SER A 288 -1.57 13.67 6.01
CA SER A 288 -2.30 13.85 7.26
C SER A 288 -3.75 13.44 7.00
N ILE A 289 -4.32 12.62 7.86
CA ILE A 289 -5.60 11.96 7.62
C ILE A 289 -6.54 12.13 8.80
N LEU A 290 -7.81 12.42 8.50
CA LEU A 290 -8.90 12.48 9.46
C LEU A 290 -10.07 11.63 8.97
N ALA A 291 -10.95 11.26 9.88
CA ALA A 291 -12.23 10.62 9.57
C ALA A 291 -13.37 11.54 9.99
N GLN A 292 -14.35 11.69 9.10
CA GLN A 292 -15.60 12.39 9.34
C GLN A 292 -16.70 11.35 9.46
N GLY A 293 -17.39 11.34 10.60
CA GLY A 293 -18.56 10.50 10.83
C GLY A 293 -19.84 11.10 10.24
N PRO A 294 -21.00 10.51 10.56
CA PRO A 294 -22.29 11.03 10.13
C PRO A 294 -22.55 12.45 10.66
N ALA A 295 -23.45 13.18 10.00
CA ALA A 295 -23.81 14.53 10.41
C ALA A 295 -24.34 14.56 11.86
N PRO A 296 -24.01 15.60 12.67
CA PRO A 296 -24.45 15.68 14.07
C PRO A 296 -25.96 15.50 14.28
N ALA A 297 -26.78 16.09 13.41
CA ALA A 297 -28.25 15.94 13.46
C ALA A 297 -28.71 14.49 13.25
N ALA A 298 -28.01 13.71 12.42
CA ALA A 298 -28.32 12.29 12.23
C ALA A 298 -27.97 11.46 13.48
N ILE A 299 -26.86 11.79 14.14
CA ILE A 299 -26.43 11.17 15.40
C ILE A 299 -27.45 11.45 16.51
N GLU A 300 -27.86 12.71 16.67
CA GLU A 300 -28.86 13.11 17.66
C GLU A 300 -30.18 12.37 17.45
N LYS A 301 -30.66 12.30 16.20
CA LYS A 301 -31.86 11.53 15.85
C LYS A 301 -31.69 10.03 16.13
N ALA A 302 -30.49 9.47 15.94
CA ALA A 302 -30.22 8.06 16.21
C ALA A 302 -30.26 7.73 17.70
N ARG A 303 -29.87 8.66 18.59
CA ARG A 303 -29.92 8.48 20.05
C ARG A 303 -31.34 8.44 20.62
N LEU A 304 -32.32 8.99 19.91
CA LEU A 304 -33.72 8.93 20.31
C LEU A 304 -34.28 7.52 20.06
N ILE A 305 -34.48 6.75 21.13
CA ILE A 305 -35.07 5.40 21.05
C ILE A 305 -36.59 5.51 21.23
N ARG A 306 -37.35 5.00 20.27
CA ARG A 306 -38.80 4.81 20.41
C ARG A 306 -39.08 3.37 20.83
N LYS A 307 -40.08 3.15 21.68
CA LYS A 307 -40.43 1.81 22.21
C LYS A 307 -40.91 0.83 21.12
N ASP A 308 -41.32 1.34 19.96
CA ASP A 308 -41.86 0.61 18.81
C ASP A 308 -40.87 0.49 17.63
N ALA A 309 -39.60 0.84 17.82
CA ALA A 309 -38.62 0.81 16.73
C ALA A 309 -38.40 -0.61 16.19
N SER A 310 -38.42 -0.75 14.87
CA SER A 310 -38.17 -2.04 14.22
C SER A 310 -36.70 -2.46 14.36
N LYS A 311 -36.42 -3.77 14.21
CA LYS A 311 -35.04 -4.29 14.21
C LYS A 311 -34.16 -3.58 13.16
N GLU A 312 -34.69 -3.35 11.96
CA GLU A 312 -33.97 -2.65 10.89
C GLU A 312 -33.68 -1.18 11.25
N GLU A 313 -34.60 -0.49 11.92
CA GLU A 313 -34.36 0.87 12.40
C GLU A 313 -33.26 0.90 13.47
N LEU A 314 -33.24 -0.07 14.39
CA LEU A 314 -32.22 -0.19 15.42
C LEU A 314 -30.84 -0.47 14.82
N GLU A 315 -30.73 -1.37 13.85
CA GLU A 315 -29.47 -1.67 13.15
C GLU A 315 -28.92 -0.44 12.42
N LYS A 316 -29.77 0.34 11.74
CA LYS A 316 -29.36 1.60 11.10
C LYS A 316 -28.87 2.64 12.10
N LYS A 317 -29.50 2.74 13.27
CA LYS A 317 -29.08 3.64 14.35
C LYS A 317 -27.75 3.22 14.95
N ASP A 318 -27.58 1.92 15.23
CA ASP A 318 -26.34 1.37 15.76
C ASP A 318 -25.17 1.60 14.82
N ALA A 319 -25.38 1.38 13.51
CA ALA A 319 -24.37 1.68 12.48
C ALA A 319 -23.96 3.17 12.45
N LEU A 320 -24.92 4.10 12.61
CA LEU A 320 -24.64 5.54 12.67
C LEU A 320 -23.80 5.91 13.91
N LEU A 321 -24.17 5.40 15.09
CA LEU A 321 -23.50 5.70 16.35
C LEU A 321 -22.09 5.09 16.37
N THR A 322 -21.97 3.82 15.98
CA THR A 322 -20.68 3.13 15.83
C THR A 322 -19.75 3.85 14.87
N ALA A 323 -20.28 4.34 13.74
CA ALA A 323 -19.50 5.12 12.77
C ALA A 323 -19.04 6.47 13.33
N ALA A 324 -19.88 7.13 14.14
CA ALA A 324 -19.53 8.39 14.80
C ALA A 324 -18.38 8.20 15.79
N ASP A 325 -18.47 7.19 16.66
CA ASP A 325 -17.43 6.87 17.64
C ASP A 325 -16.13 6.46 16.94
N SER A 326 -16.22 5.57 15.94
CA SER A 326 -15.07 5.13 15.14
C SER A 326 -14.35 6.30 14.46
N ALA A 327 -15.09 7.24 13.86
CA ALA A 327 -14.52 8.41 13.21
C ALA A 327 -13.89 9.38 14.21
N ALA A 328 -14.50 9.56 15.38
CA ALA A 328 -13.97 10.40 16.45
C ALA A 328 -12.67 9.83 17.02
N ASP A 329 -12.61 8.53 17.30
CA ASP A 329 -11.42 7.83 17.80
C ASP A 329 -10.29 7.86 16.77
N PHE A 330 -10.62 7.59 15.50
CA PHE A 330 -9.66 7.69 14.41
C PHE A 330 -9.07 9.11 14.32
N THR A 331 -9.92 10.13 14.32
CA THR A 331 -9.49 11.54 14.28
C THR A 331 -8.66 11.89 15.52
N ALA A 332 -9.05 11.46 16.72
CA ALA A 332 -8.29 11.70 17.95
C ALA A 332 -6.89 11.10 17.89
N LYS A 333 -6.74 9.92 17.27
CA LYS A 333 -5.45 9.24 17.06
C LYS A 333 -4.58 9.94 16.01
N HIS A 334 -5.16 10.43 14.91
CA HIS A 334 -4.39 10.86 13.72
C HIS A 334 -4.24 12.38 13.55
N LYS A 335 -5.11 13.22 14.14
CA LYS A 335 -5.16 14.68 13.89
C LYS A 335 -3.87 15.46 14.14
N GLY A 336 -3.01 14.95 15.02
CA GLY A 336 -1.77 15.60 15.42
C GLY A 336 -0.55 15.21 14.59
N TRP A 337 -0.71 14.36 13.57
CA TRP A 337 0.41 13.70 12.91
C TRP A 337 0.45 13.96 11.40
N ALA A 338 1.68 14.06 10.90
CA ALA A 338 2.03 13.93 9.50
C ALA A 338 2.84 12.63 9.34
N TYR A 339 2.45 11.84 8.36
CA TYR A 339 3.01 10.52 8.08
C TYR A 339 3.81 10.58 6.79
N GLU A 340 5.03 10.05 6.80
CA GLU A 340 5.72 9.69 5.57
C GLU A 340 5.12 8.38 5.06
N VAL A 341 4.45 8.43 3.93
CA VAL A 341 3.72 7.30 3.34
C VAL A 341 4.42 6.81 2.08
N SER A 342 4.13 5.57 1.72
CA SER A 342 4.62 4.97 0.49
C SER A 342 4.36 5.83 -0.76
N SER A 343 5.40 6.03 -1.59
CA SER A 343 5.32 6.80 -2.83
C SER A 343 4.26 6.25 -3.78
N TRP A 344 4.21 4.93 -3.99
CA TRP A 344 3.25 4.34 -4.92
C TRP A 344 1.79 4.61 -4.51
N LYS A 345 1.48 4.62 -3.21
CA LYS A 345 0.14 4.96 -2.69
C LYS A 345 -0.15 6.43 -2.87
N ALA A 346 0.79 7.29 -2.48
CA ALA A 346 0.62 8.74 -2.54
C ALA A 346 0.50 9.25 -3.98
N GLU A 347 1.23 8.66 -4.92
CA GLU A 347 1.15 8.99 -6.34
C GLU A 347 -0.24 8.67 -6.92
N LYS A 348 -0.82 7.52 -6.58
CA LYS A 348 -2.20 7.20 -6.99
C LYS A 348 -3.22 8.18 -6.40
N MET A 349 -3.06 8.57 -5.13
CA MET A 349 -3.95 9.57 -4.52
C MET A 349 -3.76 11.00 -5.05
N ARG A 350 -2.64 11.27 -5.75
CA ARG A 350 -2.28 12.57 -6.32
C ARG A 350 -2.27 12.57 -7.85
N ALA A 351 -2.77 11.50 -8.48
CA ALA A 351 -2.73 11.36 -9.92
C ALA A 351 -3.58 12.47 -10.58
N PRO A 352 -3.04 13.26 -11.53
CA PRO A 352 -3.85 14.22 -12.26
C PRO A 352 -4.84 13.52 -13.20
N LEU A 353 -5.96 14.18 -13.51
CA LEU A 353 -7.01 13.63 -14.37
C LEU A 353 -6.48 13.09 -15.71
N LYS A 354 -5.48 13.76 -16.30
CA LYS A 354 -4.84 13.37 -17.56
C LYS A 354 -4.20 11.97 -17.52
N ASP A 355 -3.81 11.48 -16.34
CA ASP A 355 -3.19 10.16 -16.17
C ASP A 355 -4.26 9.05 -16.02
N LEU A 356 -5.52 9.42 -15.78
CA LEU A 356 -6.66 8.52 -15.64
C LEU A 356 -7.49 8.40 -16.94
N ILE A 357 -7.09 9.08 -18.00
CA ILE A 357 -7.79 9.09 -19.29
C ILE A 357 -6.84 8.76 -20.42
N GLU A 358 -7.36 8.16 -21.47
CA GLU A 358 -6.63 7.83 -22.69
C GLU A 358 -7.47 8.17 -23.92
N ASP A 359 -6.85 8.23 -25.09
CA ASP A 359 -7.57 8.40 -26.34
C ASP A 359 -8.44 7.17 -26.60
N ILE A 360 -9.65 7.41 -27.10
CA ILE A 360 -10.50 6.30 -27.58
C ILE A 360 -9.72 5.64 -28.73
N PRO A 361 -9.39 4.34 -28.65
CA PRO A 361 -8.71 3.64 -29.71
C PRO A 361 -9.48 3.84 -31.00
N LYS A 362 -8.78 4.27 -32.06
CA LYS A 362 -9.37 4.22 -33.39
C LYS A 362 -9.71 2.75 -33.66
N PRO A 363 -10.92 2.43 -34.15
CA PRO A 363 -11.24 1.07 -34.53
C PRO A 363 -10.13 0.56 -35.45
N ASP A 364 -9.57 -0.61 -35.14
CA ASP A 364 -8.52 -1.20 -35.97
C ASP A 364 -9.04 -1.27 -37.42
N GLU A 365 -8.32 -0.62 -38.36
CA GLU A 365 -8.60 -0.84 -39.77
C GLU A 365 -8.39 -2.34 -40.03
N PRO A 366 -9.35 -3.02 -40.67
CA PRO A 366 -9.22 -4.45 -40.92
C PRO A 366 -7.95 -4.69 -41.75
N LYS A 367 -7.13 -5.68 -41.37
CA LYS A 367 -5.88 -5.98 -42.10
C LYS A 367 -6.14 -6.52 -43.51
N GLU A 368 -7.31 -7.13 -43.71
CA GLU A 368 -7.80 -7.68 -44.98
C GLU A 368 -9.31 -7.40 -45.12
N ILE A 369 -9.79 -7.24 -46.36
CA ILE A 369 -11.22 -7.23 -46.70
C ILE A 369 -11.53 -8.35 -47.69
N SER A 370 -12.79 -8.78 -47.76
CA SER A 370 -13.25 -9.67 -48.83
C SER A 370 -14.24 -8.94 -49.72
N ALA A 371 -14.17 -9.19 -51.02
CA ALA A 371 -15.08 -8.59 -51.99
C ALA A 371 -15.45 -9.55 -53.12
N SER A 372 -16.61 -9.32 -53.71
CA SER A 372 -17.02 -9.92 -54.98
C SER A 372 -17.12 -8.83 -56.04
N HIS A 373 -16.90 -9.17 -57.30
CA HIS A 373 -17.04 -8.21 -58.39
C HIS A 373 -17.75 -8.76 -59.63
N ILE A 374 -18.27 -7.83 -60.44
CA ILE A 374 -18.69 -8.07 -61.81
C ILE A 374 -17.80 -7.20 -62.69
N LEU A 375 -16.96 -7.84 -63.51
CA LEU A 375 -16.11 -7.14 -64.48
C LEU A 375 -16.81 -7.10 -65.84
N ILE A 376 -16.94 -5.92 -66.42
CA ILE A 376 -17.42 -5.71 -67.79
C ILE A 376 -16.25 -5.19 -68.61
N ALA A 377 -15.65 -6.07 -69.41
CA ALA A 377 -14.52 -5.74 -70.28
C ALA A 377 -15.00 -5.04 -71.56
N HIS A 378 -14.10 -4.33 -72.23
CA HIS A 378 -14.33 -3.78 -73.57
C HIS A 378 -13.18 -4.17 -74.50
N LYS A 379 -13.39 -3.99 -75.81
CA LYS A 379 -12.34 -4.15 -76.81
C LYS A 379 -11.16 -3.25 -76.46
N GLY A 380 -9.97 -3.83 -76.33
CA GLY A 380 -8.75 -3.13 -75.93
C GLY A 380 -8.49 -3.03 -74.43
N ALA A 381 -9.38 -3.55 -73.57
CA ALA A 381 -9.07 -3.73 -72.15
C ALA A 381 -8.02 -4.84 -71.96
N GLU A 382 -7.19 -4.70 -70.93
CA GLU A 382 -6.16 -5.68 -70.61
C GLU A 382 -6.78 -7.05 -70.33
N ARG A 383 -6.22 -8.11 -70.92
CA ARG A 383 -6.67 -9.50 -70.73
C ARG A 383 -8.14 -9.76 -71.10
N ALA A 384 -8.76 -8.89 -71.89
CA ALA A 384 -10.09 -9.14 -72.43
C ALA A 384 -10.08 -10.39 -73.34
N ASP A 385 -11.11 -11.23 -73.21
CA ASP A 385 -11.31 -12.37 -74.11
C ASP A 385 -11.51 -11.87 -75.55
N ALA A 386 -10.96 -12.59 -76.54
CA ALA A 386 -11.07 -12.24 -77.95
C ALA A 386 -12.52 -12.10 -78.45
N LYS A 387 -13.49 -12.70 -77.74
CA LYS A 387 -14.93 -12.62 -78.01
C LYS A 387 -15.56 -11.28 -77.56
N VAL A 388 -14.85 -10.48 -76.76
CA VAL A 388 -15.33 -9.16 -76.31
C VAL A 388 -15.13 -8.13 -77.42
N THR A 389 -16.18 -7.88 -78.19
CA THR A 389 -16.16 -6.93 -79.33
C THR A 389 -16.74 -5.55 -78.99
N ARG A 390 -17.40 -5.40 -77.83
CA ARG A 390 -18.07 -4.17 -77.40
C ARG A 390 -17.08 -3.03 -77.15
N THR A 391 -17.49 -1.81 -77.47
CA THR A 391 -16.74 -0.58 -77.22
C THR A 391 -16.70 -0.24 -75.72
N LYS A 392 -15.82 0.69 -75.34
CA LYS A 392 -15.72 1.18 -73.96
C LYS A 392 -17.04 1.80 -73.48
N ASP A 393 -17.71 2.58 -74.32
CA ASP A 393 -18.98 3.21 -73.97
C ASP A 393 -20.11 2.19 -73.79
N GLU A 394 -20.15 1.14 -74.62
CA GLU A 394 -21.11 0.04 -74.47
C GLU A 394 -20.86 -0.75 -73.18
N ALA A 395 -19.59 -1.02 -72.84
CA ALA A 395 -19.22 -1.68 -71.60
C ALA A 395 -19.61 -0.83 -70.37
N LYS A 396 -19.40 0.49 -70.43
CA LYS A 396 -19.82 1.40 -69.36
C LYS A 396 -21.33 1.40 -69.17
N LYS A 397 -22.11 1.55 -70.25
CA LYS A 397 -23.59 1.50 -70.19
C LYS A 397 -24.10 0.16 -69.65
N LEU A 398 -23.46 -0.94 -70.02
CA LEU A 398 -23.79 -2.26 -69.51
C LEU A 398 -23.47 -2.38 -68.00
N ALA A 399 -22.32 -1.89 -67.56
CA ALA A 399 -21.97 -1.86 -66.14
C ALA A 399 -22.93 -0.97 -65.32
N GLU A 400 -23.35 0.18 -65.84
CA GLU A 400 -24.34 1.04 -65.19
C GLU A 400 -25.70 0.35 -65.05
N LYS A 401 -26.12 -0.42 -66.07
CA LYS A 401 -27.34 -1.22 -66.01
C LYS A 401 -27.24 -2.32 -64.95
N ILE A 402 -26.17 -3.10 -64.96
CA ILE A 402 -25.98 -4.21 -64.01
C ILE A 402 -25.82 -3.67 -62.58
N LEU A 403 -25.22 -2.49 -62.39
CA LEU A 403 -25.15 -1.84 -61.08
C LEU A 403 -26.54 -1.53 -60.53
N LYS A 404 -27.48 -1.07 -61.37
CA LYS A 404 -28.88 -0.85 -60.96
C LYS A 404 -29.54 -2.17 -60.57
N ASP A 405 -29.36 -3.21 -61.37
CA ASP A 405 -29.91 -4.55 -61.08
C ASP A 405 -29.31 -5.12 -59.78
N ALA A 406 -28.01 -4.95 -59.55
CA ALA A 406 -27.30 -5.42 -58.36
C ALA A 406 -27.70 -4.68 -57.08
N LYS A 407 -28.19 -3.45 -57.19
CA LYS A 407 -28.67 -2.63 -56.06
C LYS A 407 -30.17 -2.79 -55.79
N ALA A 408 -30.90 -3.55 -56.61
CA ALA A 408 -32.31 -3.81 -56.37
C ALA A 408 -32.50 -4.71 -55.14
N ASP A 409 -33.61 -4.52 -54.42
CA ASP A 409 -33.94 -5.33 -53.25
C ASP A 409 -34.10 -6.81 -53.64
N GLY A 410 -33.41 -7.69 -52.91
CA GLY A 410 -33.42 -9.13 -53.18
C GLY A 410 -32.54 -9.57 -54.37
N ALA A 411 -31.75 -8.67 -54.96
CA ALA A 411 -30.84 -9.03 -56.04
C ALA A 411 -29.75 -10.02 -55.59
N ASP A 412 -29.58 -11.11 -56.35
CA ASP A 412 -28.48 -12.04 -56.17
C ASP A 412 -27.25 -11.59 -56.96
N PHE A 413 -26.33 -10.95 -56.24
CA PHE A 413 -25.06 -10.46 -56.80
C PHE A 413 -24.24 -11.59 -57.44
N ALA A 414 -24.24 -12.79 -56.85
CA ALA A 414 -23.48 -13.93 -57.35
C ALA A 414 -24.08 -14.47 -58.66
N ALA A 415 -25.41 -14.49 -58.77
CA ALA A 415 -26.10 -14.83 -60.02
C ALA A 415 -25.81 -13.80 -61.12
N LEU A 416 -25.85 -12.50 -60.80
CA LEU A 416 -25.51 -11.43 -61.73
C LEU A 416 -24.05 -11.52 -62.19
N ALA A 417 -23.12 -11.79 -61.28
CA ALA A 417 -21.72 -12.01 -61.61
C ALA A 417 -21.52 -13.22 -62.52
N THR A 418 -22.14 -14.35 -62.20
CA THR A 418 -22.08 -15.59 -62.99
C THR A 418 -22.64 -15.38 -64.41
N LYS A 419 -23.68 -14.56 -64.55
CA LYS A 419 -24.31 -14.27 -65.83
C LYS A 419 -23.53 -13.26 -66.67
N HIS A 420 -23.07 -12.17 -66.04
CA HIS A 420 -22.61 -10.98 -66.78
C HIS A 420 -21.11 -10.68 -66.69
N SER A 421 -20.38 -11.21 -65.71
CA SER A 421 -18.96 -10.91 -65.56
C SER A 421 -18.14 -11.52 -66.72
N ASP A 422 -17.15 -10.78 -67.20
CA ASP A 422 -16.11 -11.23 -68.14
C ASP A 422 -14.82 -11.63 -67.40
N GLY A 423 -14.77 -11.51 -66.07
CA GLY A 423 -13.61 -11.85 -65.26
C GLY A 423 -13.50 -13.34 -64.87
N PRO A 424 -12.32 -13.83 -64.44
CA PRO A 424 -12.12 -15.23 -64.09
C PRO A 424 -12.90 -15.68 -62.83
N SER A 425 -13.26 -14.75 -61.95
CA SER A 425 -14.09 -14.99 -60.76
C SER A 425 -15.56 -15.25 -61.10
N LYS A 426 -15.98 -15.09 -62.37
CA LYS A 426 -17.35 -15.35 -62.85
C LYS A 426 -17.90 -16.69 -62.37
N THR A 427 -17.09 -17.75 -62.45
CA THR A 427 -17.49 -19.12 -62.07
C THR A 427 -17.68 -19.30 -60.56
N LYS A 428 -17.23 -18.35 -59.75
CA LYS A 428 -17.37 -18.31 -58.28
C LYS A 428 -18.35 -17.21 -57.84
N GLY A 429 -19.28 -16.81 -58.70
CA GLY A 429 -20.21 -15.71 -58.38
C GLY A 429 -19.52 -14.36 -58.18
N GLY A 430 -18.35 -14.17 -58.80
CA GLY A 430 -17.56 -12.94 -58.69
C GLY A 430 -16.67 -12.85 -57.46
N ASP A 431 -16.63 -13.87 -56.59
CA ASP A 431 -15.83 -13.86 -55.37
C ASP A 431 -14.32 -13.76 -55.65
N LEU A 432 -13.66 -12.82 -54.96
CA LEU A 432 -12.22 -12.58 -55.01
C LEU A 432 -11.49 -13.09 -53.76
N GLY A 433 -12.21 -13.56 -52.73
CA GLY A 433 -11.64 -13.92 -51.44
C GLY A 433 -11.15 -12.71 -50.64
N SER A 434 -10.35 -12.97 -49.61
CA SER A 434 -9.70 -11.93 -48.80
C SER A 434 -8.45 -11.37 -49.47
N PHE A 435 -8.24 -10.07 -49.36
CA PHE A 435 -7.01 -9.41 -49.81
C PHE A 435 -6.62 -8.24 -48.90
N GLU A 436 -5.31 -8.04 -48.81
CA GLU A 436 -4.68 -6.89 -48.14
C GLU A 436 -4.55 -5.70 -49.10
N LYS A 437 -4.21 -4.52 -48.57
CA LYS A 437 -3.85 -3.34 -49.39
C LYS A 437 -2.63 -3.66 -50.28
N GLY A 438 -2.62 -3.13 -51.49
CA GLY A 438 -1.60 -3.35 -52.52
C GLY A 438 -1.74 -4.64 -53.33
N LYS A 439 -2.81 -5.43 -53.14
CA LYS A 439 -3.03 -6.69 -53.89
C LYS A 439 -3.95 -6.53 -55.09
N MET A 440 -4.73 -5.45 -55.15
CA MET A 440 -5.64 -5.13 -56.25
C MET A 440 -5.18 -3.86 -56.97
N HIS A 441 -5.71 -3.60 -58.17
CA HIS A 441 -5.45 -2.34 -58.88
C HIS A 441 -5.95 -1.15 -58.05
N GLU A 442 -5.20 -0.05 -58.04
CA GLU A 442 -5.42 1.12 -57.16
C GLU A 442 -6.87 1.60 -57.13
N ASN A 443 -7.48 1.84 -58.30
CA ASN A 443 -8.89 2.27 -58.39
C ASN A 443 -9.89 1.25 -57.80
N PHE A 444 -9.65 -0.05 -58.00
CA PHE A 444 -10.51 -1.11 -57.46
C PHE A 444 -10.36 -1.16 -55.94
N GLU A 445 -9.13 -1.15 -55.45
CA GLU A 445 -8.80 -1.20 -54.04
C GLU A 445 -9.41 -0.01 -53.29
N ALA A 446 -9.15 1.21 -53.77
CA ALA A 446 -9.67 2.44 -53.16
C ALA A 446 -11.21 2.44 -53.08
N ALA A 447 -11.89 1.81 -54.04
CA ALA A 447 -13.34 1.65 -54.01
C ALA A 447 -13.78 0.56 -53.01
N ALA A 448 -13.14 -0.61 -53.01
CA ALA A 448 -13.48 -1.73 -52.15
C ALA A 448 -13.28 -1.41 -50.66
N TRP A 449 -12.21 -0.71 -50.29
CA TRP A 449 -11.89 -0.34 -48.90
C TRP A 449 -12.79 0.77 -48.33
N LYS A 450 -13.50 1.53 -49.19
CA LYS A 450 -14.48 2.53 -48.75
C LYS A 450 -15.84 1.93 -48.39
N LEU A 451 -16.13 0.71 -48.84
CA LEU A 451 -17.42 0.06 -48.63
C LEU A 451 -17.57 -0.47 -47.20
N LYS A 452 -18.78 -0.41 -46.67
CA LYS A 452 -19.21 -1.24 -45.52
C LYS A 452 -19.51 -2.67 -45.99
N VAL A 453 -19.54 -3.62 -45.06
CA VAL A 453 -19.91 -5.02 -45.37
C VAL A 453 -21.33 -5.03 -45.99
N ASN A 454 -21.48 -5.78 -47.09
CA ASN A 454 -22.64 -5.88 -47.98
C ASN A 454 -22.96 -4.66 -48.85
N GLU A 455 -22.19 -3.59 -48.77
CA GLU A 455 -22.37 -2.42 -49.63
C GLU A 455 -21.85 -2.68 -51.05
N ILE A 456 -22.49 -2.08 -52.06
CA ILE A 456 -22.18 -2.23 -53.49
C ILE A 456 -21.83 -0.87 -54.10
N ILE A 457 -20.70 -0.80 -54.80
CA ILE A 457 -20.25 0.37 -55.55
C ILE A 457 -19.92 0.01 -57.00
N GLY A 458 -20.02 1.01 -57.87
CA GLY A 458 -19.75 0.97 -59.29
C GLY A 458 -20.15 2.33 -59.88
N VAL A 459 -19.78 2.67 -61.11
CA VAL A 459 -18.95 1.91 -62.05
C VAL A 459 -17.49 2.32 -61.89
N VAL A 460 -16.62 1.40 -61.47
CA VAL A 460 -15.20 1.67 -61.20
C VAL A 460 -14.36 1.24 -62.39
N GLU A 461 -13.61 2.16 -62.99
CA GLU A 461 -12.77 1.88 -64.16
C GLU A 461 -11.36 1.43 -63.77
N THR A 462 -10.88 0.35 -64.39
CA THR A 462 -9.50 -0.13 -64.33
C THR A 462 -9.02 -0.51 -65.75
N PRO A 463 -7.72 -0.82 -65.96
CA PRO A 463 -7.23 -1.31 -67.25
C PRO A 463 -7.94 -2.58 -67.75
N PHE A 464 -8.54 -3.37 -66.86
CA PHE A 464 -9.28 -4.60 -67.21
C PHE A 464 -10.72 -4.32 -67.68
N GLY A 465 -11.22 -3.09 -67.49
CA GLY A 465 -12.58 -2.68 -67.82
C GLY A 465 -13.31 -2.06 -66.63
N PHE A 466 -14.64 -2.23 -66.59
CA PHE A 466 -15.50 -1.62 -65.59
C PHE A 466 -15.94 -2.62 -64.52
N HIS A 467 -15.83 -2.24 -63.26
CA HIS A 467 -16.14 -3.08 -62.12
C HIS A 467 -17.35 -2.57 -61.34
N ILE A 468 -18.16 -3.53 -60.93
CA ILE A 468 -19.15 -3.39 -59.86
C ILE A 468 -18.64 -4.24 -58.71
N ILE A 469 -18.52 -3.68 -57.52
CA ILE A 469 -17.83 -4.27 -56.38
C ILE A 469 -18.81 -4.35 -55.22
N LYS A 470 -18.90 -5.52 -54.59
CA LYS A 470 -19.62 -5.75 -53.34
C LYS A 470 -18.63 -6.17 -52.27
N ARG A 471 -18.63 -5.50 -51.11
CA ARG A 471 -17.82 -5.96 -49.97
C ARG A 471 -18.56 -7.07 -49.23
N THR A 472 -17.89 -8.18 -48.96
CA THR A 472 -18.46 -9.37 -48.28
C THR A 472 -17.93 -9.57 -46.87
N LYS A 473 -16.78 -8.99 -46.50
CA LYS A 473 -16.19 -8.97 -45.14
C LYS A 473 -15.42 -7.69 -44.90
#